data_AF-A0A934L958-F1
#
_entry.id   AF-A0A934L958-F1
#
_cell.length_a   1.000
_cell.length_b   1.000
_cell.length_c   1.000
_cell.angle_alpha   90.00
_cell.angle_beta   90.00
_cell.angle_gamma   90.00
#
_symmetry.space_group_name_H-M   'P 1'
#
loop_
_entity.id
_entity.type
_entity.pdbx_description
1 polymer ?
#
loop_
_entity_poly.entity_id
_entity_poly.type
_entity_poly.pdbx_seq_one_letter_code
_entity_poly.pdbx_strand_id
1 'polypeptide(L)'
;MIKPFSLQPLVHLAQQQNDAATKKLGQLNKQHQTAQQKLDALQQYRKDYQLKFQEEARHGMAPTDMKNFQDFIARLDQAIQQQTAVIEKAKAGVQSGRTELMDTTRKMKSFDTLAQRHFEAEKKQEAKSEQRIQDEFTGRFAARRAAEKDGDK
;
A
#
# COMPACT_ATOMS: atom_id res chain seq x y z
N MET A 1 -31.15 -19.03 3.37
CA MET A 1 -30.35 -18.15 2.48
C MET A 1 -29.79 -17.00 3.30
N ILE A 2 -28.46 -16.88 3.32
CA ILE A 2 -27.71 -15.77 3.91
C ILE A 2 -28.09 -14.46 3.22
N LYS A 3 -28.50 -13.44 3.97
CA LYS A 3 -28.82 -12.12 3.39
C LYS A 3 -27.56 -11.44 2.84
N PRO A 4 -27.68 -10.62 1.78
CA PRO A 4 -26.53 -9.89 1.25
C PRO A 4 -26.08 -8.78 2.20
N PHE A 5 -24.77 -8.58 2.33
CA PHE A 5 -24.21 -7.48 3.12
C PHE A 5 -24.38 -6.14 2.38
N SER A 6 -25.16 -5.22 2.94
CA SER A 6 -25.52 -3.95 2.31
C SER A 6 -24.31 -3.04 2.01
N LEU A 7 -23.21 -3.20 2.75
CA LEU A 7 -21.98 -2.42 2.55
C LEU A 7 -20.92 -3.15 1.71
N GLN A 8 -21.27 -4.26 1.04
CA GLN A 8 -20.34 -4.97 0.16
C GLN A 8 -19.68 -4.06 -0.91
N PRO A 9 -20.40 -3.09 -1.53
CA PRO A 9 -19.75 -2.15 -2.45
C PRO A 9 -18.66 -1.29 -1.78
N LEU A 10 -18.82 -0.95 -0.49
CA LEU A 10 -17.83 -0.19 0.26
C LEU A 10 -16.59 -1.02 0.61
N VAL A 11 -16.76 -2.33 0.84
CA VAL A 11 -15.63 -3.27 1.01
C VAL A 11 -14.77 -3.28 -0.26
N HIS A 12 -15.39 -3.48 -1.42
CA HIS A 12 -14.68 -3.49 -2.70
C HIS A 12 -14.00 -2.15 -2.99
N LEU A 13 -14.70 -1.04 -2.73
CA LEU A 13 -14.12 0.30 -2.91
C LEU A 13 -12.91 0.52 -1.99
N ALA A 14 -12.98 0.08 -0.73
CA ALA A 14 -11.86 0.21 0.21
C ALA A 14 -10.64 -0.64 -0.21
N GLN A 15 -10.87 -1.84 -0.73
CA GLN A 15 -9.82 -2.69 -1.30
C GLN A 15 -9.16 -2.03 -2.53
N GLN A 16 -9.97 -1.52 -3.47
CA GLN A 16 -9.45 -0.79 -4.64
C GLN A 16 -8.64 0.46 -4.25
N GLN A 17 -9.10 1.21 -3.25
CA GLN A 17 -8.37 2.38 -2.73
C GLN A 17 -7.03 1.97 -2.10
N ASN A 18 -6.99 0.85 -1.36
CA ASN A 18 -5.77 0.34 -0.77
C ASN A 18 -4.76 -0.16 -1.83
N ASP A 19 -5.24 -0.85 -2.87
CA ASP A 19 -4.41 -1.29 -3.99
C ASP A 19 -3.83 -0.10 -4.77
N ALA A 20 -4.65 0.93 -5.00
CA ALA A 20 -4.21 2.17 -5.64
C ALA A 20 -3.15 2.89 -4.81
N ALA A 21 -3.35 3.02 -3.49
CA ALA A 21 -2.37 3.62 -2.58
C ALA A 21 -1.05 2.82 -2.55
N THR A 22 -1.13 1.49 -2.57
CA THR A 22 0.05 0.60 -2.62
C THR A 22 0.85 0.83 -3.90
N LYS A 23 0.19 0.84 -5.06
CA LYS A 23 0.83 1.11 -6.36
C LYS A 23 1.47 2.50 -6.39
N LYS A 24 0.76 3.51 -5.89
CA LYS A 24 1.25 4.89 -5.80
C LYS A 24 2.49 4.99 -4.93
N LEU A 25 2.50 4.37 -3.75
CA LEU A 25 3.67 4.33 -2.88
C LEU A 25 4.86 3.64 -3.56
N GLY A 26 4.62 2.56 -4.31
CA GLY A 26 5.66 1.92 -5.12
C GLY A 26 6.29 2.86 -6.14
N GLN A 27 5.48 3.66 -6.84
CA GLN A 27 5.98 4.67 -7.79
C GLN A 27 6.79 5.77 -7.09
N LEU A 28 6.31 6.28 -5.95
CA LEU A 28 7.02 7.30 -5.17
C LEU A 28 8.38 6.80 -4.66
N ASN A 29 8.44 5.55 -4.17
CA ASN A 29 9.69 4.94 -3.75
C ASN A 29 10.68 4.81 -4.92
N LYS A 30 10.20 4.39 -6.10
CA LYS A 30 11.04 4.31 -7.31
C LYS A 30 11.56 5.69 -7.71
N GLN A 31 10.72 6.72 -7.69
CA GLN A 31 11.13 8.09 -7.99
C GLN A 31 12.21 8.60 -7.02
N HIS A 32 12.02 8.36 -5.71
CA HIS A 32 13.02 8.70 -4.70
C HIS A 32 14.35 7.95 -4.94
N GLN A 33 14.30 6.65 -5.23
CA GLN A 33 15.51 5.86 -5.52
C GLN A 33 16.24 6.36 -6.76
N THR A 34 15.53 6.63 -7.86
CA THR A 34 16.12 7.19 -9.08
C THR A 34 16.73 8.57 -8.83
N ALA A 35 16.07 9.40 -8.02
CA ALA A 35 16.62 10.70 -7.65
C ALA A 35 17.92 10.58 -6.83
N GLN A 36 17.99 9.61 -5.91
CA GLN A 36 19.21 9.32 -5.15
C GLN A 36 20.34 8.84 -6.05
N GLN A 37 20.07 7.87 -6.93
CA GLN A 37 21.06 7.36 -7.90
C GLN A 37 21.67 8.47 -8.75
N LYS A 38 20.85 9.45 -9.17
CA LYS A 38 21.33 10.60 -9.94
C LYS A 38 22.21 11.53 -9.11
N LEU A 39 21.89 11.75 -7.82
CA LEU A 39 22.74 12.53 -6.92
C LEU A 39 24.10 11.83 -6.74
N ASP A 40 24.09 10.53 -6.48
CA ASP A 40 25.31 9.74 -6.29
C ASP A 40 26.20 9.81 -7.55
N ALA A 41 25.59 9.70 -8.73
CA ALA A 41 26.30 9.86 -10.01
C ALA A 41 26.92 11.26 -10.18
N LEU A 42 26.20 12.32 -9.83
CA LEU A 42 26.72 13.70 -9.89
C LEU A 42 27.89 13.91 -8.92
N GLN A 43 27.79 13.38 -7.70
CA GLN A 43 28.84 13.48 -6.68
C GLN A 43 30.09 12.69 -7.09
N GLN A 44 29.90 11.48 -7.61
CA GLN A 44 31.00 10.66 -8.12
C GLN A 44 31.69 11.35 -9.30
N TYR A 45 30.92 11.85 -10.27
CA TYR A 45 31.46 12.56 -11.41
C TYR A 45 32.23 13.82 -11.02
N ARG A 46 31.72 14.59 -10.05
CA ARG A 46 32.45 15.73 -9.48
C ARG A 46 33.79 15.32 -8.89
N LYS A 47 33.80 14.27 -8.06
CA LYS A 47 35.03 13.75 -7.44
C LYS A 47 36.05 13.33 -8.50
N ASP A 48 35.62 12.57 -9.49
CA ASP A 48 36.50 12.09 -10.57
C ASP A 48 37.05 13.26 -11.39
N TYR A 49 36.25 14.28 -11.65
CA TYR A 49 36.68 15.48 -12.35
C TYR A 49 37.70 16.29 -11.55
N GLN A 50 37.53 16.40 -10.23
CA GLN A 50 38.50 17.05 -9.36
C GLN A 50 39.84 16.30 -9.31
N LEU A 51 39.83 14.97 -9.29
CA LEU A 51 41.04 14.15 -9.33
C LEU A 51 41.81 14.34 -10.65
N LYS A 52 41.11 14.33 -11.79
CA LYS A 52 41.73 14.58 -13.10
C LYS A 52 42.39 15.95 -13.14
N PHE A 53 41.71 16.98 -12.65
CA PHE A 53 42.26 18.31 -12.58
C PHE A 53 43.51 18.40 -11.70
N GLN A 54 43.53 17.74 -10.54
CA GLN A 54 44.70 17.73 -9.66
C GLN A 54 45.93 17.13 -10.36
N GLU A 55 45.75 16.06 -11.13
CA GLU A 55 46.84 15.44 -11.89
C GLU A 55 47.32 16.33 -13.03
N GLU A 56 46.42 16.96 -13.78
CA GLU A 56 46.79 17.92 -14.84
C GLU A 56 47.49 19.16 -14.28
N ALA A 57 47.01 19.69 -13.15
CA ALA A 57 47.59 20.86 -12.50
C ALA A 57 49.03 20.63 -12.03
N ARG A 58 49.41 19.39 -11.67
CA ARG A 58 50.78 19.02 -11.31
C ARG A 58 51.77 19.14 -12.46
N HIS A 59 51.29 19.08 -13.71
CA HIS A 59 52.11 19.21 -14.91
C HIS A 59 52.20 20.65 -15.44
N GLY A 60 51.60 21.61 -14.74
CA GLY A 60 51.48 22.99 -15.17
C GLY A 60 50.29 23.18 -16.10
N MET A 61 49.38 24.08 -15.74
CA MET A 61 48.11 24.27 -16.43
C MET A 61 47.95 25.72 -16.90
N ALA A 62 47.36 25.92 -18.08
CA ALA A 62 47.07 27.24 -18.58
C ALA A 62 45.98 27.93 -17.73
N PRO A 63 46.03 29.26 -17.52
CA PRO A 63 45.01 29.99 -16.77
C PRO A 63 43.58 29.78 -17.29
N THR A 64 43.42 29.61 -18.61
CA THR A 64 42.14 29.34 -19.26
C THR A 64 41.54 28.00 -18.81
N ASP A 65 42.36 26.95 -18.72
CA ASP A 65 41.92 25.62 -18.30
C ASP A 65 41.53 25.60 -16.81
N MET A 66 42.26 26.35 -15.98
CA MET A 66 41.89 26.56 -14.58
C MET A 66 40.51 27.22 -14.45
N LYS A 67 40.24 28.24 -15.28
CA LYS A 67 38.92 28.92 -15.29
C LYS A 67 37.81 27.97 -15.75
N ASN A 68 38.03 27.24 -16.84
CA ASN A 68 37.06 26.26 -17.37
C ASN A 68 36.70 25.20 -16.32
N PHE A 69 37.70 24.71 -15.58
CA PHE A 69 37.49 23.78 -14.47
C PHE A 69 36.60 24.38 -13.37
N GLN A 70 36.90 25.60 -12.91
CA GLN A 70 36.11 26.29 -11.88
C GLN A 70 34.66 26.50 -12.32
N ASP A 71 34.45 26.96 -13.55
CA ASP A 71 33.12 27.18 -14.11
C ASP A 71 32.31 25.87 -14.22
N PHE A 72 32.98 24.75 -14.50
CA PHE A 72 32.34 23.45 -14.58
C PHE A 72 32.02 22.87 -13.19
N ILE A 73 32.93 22.99 -12.23
CA ILE A 73 32.66 22.60 -10.83
C ILE A 73 31.49 23.40 -10.26
N ALA A 74 31.44 24.71 -10.50
CA ALA A 74 30.32 25.55 -10.07
C ALA A 74 28.98 25.05 -10.66
N ARG A 75 28.96 24.67 -11.94
CA ARG A 75 27.77 24.09 -12.58
C ARG A 75 27.38 22.73 -11.99
N LEU A 76 28.35 21.87 -11.67
CA LEU A 76 28.10 20.60 -10.99
C LEU A 76 27.55 20.81 -9.58
N ASP A 77 28.09 21.76 -8.83
CA ASP A 77 27.62 22.09 -7.48
C ASP A 77 26.17 22.60 -7.50
N GLN A 78 25.83 23.45 -8.47
CA GLN A 78 24.44 23.87 -8.70
C GLN A 78 23.53 22.68 -9.04
N ALA A 79 23.96 21.78 -9.92
CA ALA A 79 23.18 20.59 -10.28
C ALA A 79 22.97 19.65 -9.08
N ILE A 80 23.99 19.47 -8.24
CA ILE A 80 23.91 18.71 -6.99
C ILE A 80 22.90 19.34 -6.03
N GLN A 81 22.97 20.67 -5.83
CA GLN A 81 22.01 21.38 -4.98
C GLN A 81 20.56 21.21 -5.47
N GLN A 82 20.34 21.37 -6.77
CA GLN A 82 19.02 21.15 -7.38
C GLN A 82 18.54 19.71 -7.19
N GLN A 83 19.44 18.72 -7.38
CA GLN A 83 19.10 17.31 -7.22
C GLN A 83 18.78 16.95 -5.77
N THR A 84 19.49 17.53 -4.80
CA THR A 84 19.16 17.39 -3.37
C THR A 84 17.75 17.92 -3.06
N ALA A 85 17.36 19.06 -3.63
CA ALA A 85 15.99 19.57 -3.46
C ALA A 85 14.93 18.63 -4.07
N VAL A 86 15.23 17.98 -5.20
CA VAL A 86 14.37 16.94 -5.80
C VAL A 86 14.21 15.74 -4.87
N ILE A 87 15.30 15.30 -4.23
CA ILE A 87 15.27 14.18 -3.26
C ILE A 87 14.40 14.53 -2.06
N GLU A 88 14.54 15.73 -1.49
CA GLU A 88 13.71 16.14 -0.35
C GLU A 88 12.22 16.17 -0.70
N LYS A 89 11.87 16.66 -1.89
CA LYS A 89 10.49 16.59 -2.39
C LYS A 89 10.01 15.14 -2.57
N ALA A 90 10.85 14.27 -3.14
CA ALA A 90 10.51 12.86 -3.32
C ALA A 90 10.33 12.13 -1.98
N LYS A 91 11.17 12.43 -0.99
CA LYS A 91 11.10 11.90 0.38
C LYS A 91 9.82 12.34 1.08
N ALA A 92 9.44 13.61 0.96
CA ALA A 92 8.15 14.10 1.45
C ALA A 92 6.97 13.38 0.76
N GLY A 93 7.08 13.15 -0.56
CA GLY A 93 6.11 12.37 -1.33
C GLY A 93 5.96 10.93 -0.81
N VAL A 94 7.07 10.23 -0.59
CA VAL A 94 7.08 8.88 0.00
C VAL A 94 6.42 8.88 1.38
N GLN A 95 6.72 9.87 2.22
CA GLN A 95 6.13 9.96 3.56
C GLN A 95 4.62 10.16 3.49
N SER A 96 4.14 11.06 2.62
CA SER A 96 2.71 11.24 2.37
C SER A 96 2.05 9.96 1.85
N GLY A 97 2.69 9.25 0.92
CA GLY A 97 2.19 7.99 0.38
C GLY A 97 2.10 6.88 1.43
N ARG A 98 3.03 6.85 2.40
CA ARG A 98 2.97 5.93 3.54
C ARG A 98 1.77 6.21 4.42
N THR A 99 1.52 7.47 4.76
CA THR A 99 0.35 7.86 5.55
C THR A 99 -0.95 7.50 4.82
N GLU A 100 -1.06 7.79 3.53
CA GLU A 100 -2.22 7.42 2.71
C GLU A 100 -2.45 5.89 2.67
N LEU A 101 -1.38 5.10 2.54
CA LEU A 101 -1.48 3.65 2.59
C LEU A 101 -1.95 3.16 3.97
N MET A 102 -1.44 3.74 5.06
CA MET A 102 -1.87 3.38 6.41
C MET A 102 -3.36 3.66 6.64
N ASP A 103 -3.86 4.81 6.17
CA ASP A 103 -5.25 5.20 6.32
C ASP A 103 -6.19 4.32 5.48
N THR A 104 -5.85 4.07 4.21
CA THR A 104 -6.64 3.16 3.36
C THR A 104 -6.63 1.74 3.89
N THR A 105 -5.49 1.25 4.41
CA THR A 105 -5.39 -0.08 5.04
C THR A 105 -6.28 -0.17 6.27
N ARG A 106 -6.30 0.87 7.12
CA ARG A 106 -7.15 0.90 8.30
C ARG A 106 -8.62 0.81 7.90
N LYS A 107 -9.04 1.63 6.93
CA LYS A 107 -10.42 1.66 6.43
C LYS A 107 -10.85 0.32 5.81
N MET A 108 -9.98 -0.29 4.99
CA MET A 108 -10.20 -1.62 4.41
C MET A 108 -10.44 -2.67 5.49
N LYS A 109 -9.54 -2.76 6.48
CA LYS A 109 -9.67 -3.71 7.60
C LYS A 109 -10.95 -3.50 8.41
N SER A 110 -11.39 -2.25 8.59
CA SER A 110 -12.65 -1.95 9.27
C SER A 110 -13.85 -2.51 8.50
N PHE A 111 -13.89 -2.32 7.17
CA PHE A 111 -14.96 -2.87 6.35
C PHE A 111 -14.92 -4.41 6.27
N ASP A 112 -13.74 -5.01 6.15
CA ASP A 112 -13.57 -6.46 6.18
C ASP A 112 -14.10 -7.06 7.50
N THR A 113 -13.80 -6.41 8.63
CA THR A 113 -14.30 -6.84 9.95
C THR A 113 -15.83 -6.76 10.02
N LEU A 114 -16.44 -5.70 9.47
CA LEU A 114 -17.90 -5.56 9.45
C LEU A 114 -18.55 -6.64 8.56
N ALA A 115 -17.97 -6.89 7.38
CA ALA A 115 -18.45 -7.94 6.48
C ALA A 115 -18.36 -9.32 7.14
N GLN A 116 -17.23 -9.64 7.77
CA GLN A 116 -17.06 -10.91 8.49
C GLN A 116 -18.12 -11.09 9.60
N ARG A 117 -18.34 -10.07 10.43
CA ARG A 117 -19.36 -10.11 11.50
C ARG A 117 -20.77 -10.31 10.94
N HIS A 118 -21.08 -9.68 9.82
CA HIS A 118 -22.37 -9.86 9.14
C HIS A 118 -22.56 -11.31 8.70
N PHE A 119 -21.59 -11.89 7.99
CA PHE A 119 -21.69 -13.28 7.54
C PHE A 119 -21.75 -14.28 8.70
N GLU A 120 -21.00 -14.05 9.79
CA GLU A 120 -21.07 -14.87 10.99
C GLU A 120 -22.45 -14.79 11.67
N ALA A 121 -23.06 -13.60 11.72
CA ALA A 121 -24.38 -13.41 12.30
C ALA A 121 -25.47 -14.12 11.48
N GLU A 122 -25.44 -13.96 10.16
CA GLU A 122 -26.39 -14.62 9.25
C GLU A 122 -26.26 -16.14 9.33
N LYS A 123 -25.03 -16.68 9.35
CA LYS A 123 -24.79 -18.13 9.52
C LYS A 123 -25.37 -18.66 10.82
N LYS A 124 -25.24 -17.91 11.93
CA LYS A 124 -25.84 -18.28 13.23
C LYS A 124 -27.36 -18.24 13.17
N GLN A 125 -27.95 -17.28 12.46
CA GLN A 125 -29.40 -17.17 12.33
C GLN A 125 -29.98 -18.31 11.47
N GLU A 126 -29.30 -18.67 10.39
CA GLU A 126 -29.68 -19.79 9.52
C GLU A 126 -29.63 -21.11 10.29
N ALA A 127 -28.52 -21.41 10.99
CA ALA A 127 -28.40 -22.61 11.81
C ALA A 127 -29.51 -22.73 12.88
N LYS A 128 -29.89 -21.60 13.53
CA LYS A 128 -31.02 -21.58 14.47
C LYS A 128 -32.36 -21.86 13.80
N SER A 129 -32.55 -21.37 12.57
CA SER A 129 -33.77 -21.64 11.80
C SER A 129 -33.87 -23.10 11.38
N GLU A 130 -32.76 -23.67 10.90
CA GLU A 130 -32.67 -25.09 10.51
C GLU A 130 -32.95 -26.00 11.71
N GLN A 131 -32.34 -25.71 12.86
CA GLN A 131 -32.59 -26.46 14.09
C GLN A 131 -34.07 -26.44 14.49
N ARG A 132 -34.73 -25.28 14.45
CA ARG A 132 -36.18 -25.17 14.76
C ARG A 132 -37.04 -26.00 13.82
N ILE A 133 -36.75 -25.98 12.52
CA ILE A 133 -37.49 -26.77 11.52
C ILE A 133 -37.32 -28.28 11.80
N GLN A 134 -36.10 -28.70 12.15
CA GLN A 134 -35.82 -30.09 12.48
C GLN A 134 -36.53 -30.54 13.77
N ASP A 135 -36.55 -29.69 14.80
CA ASP A 135 -37.26 -29.94 16.05
C ASP A 135 -38.78 -30.04 15.83
N GLU A 136 -39.35 -29.15 15.01
CA GLU A 136 -40.77 -29.20 14.65
C GLU A 136 -41.14 -30.48 13.88
N PHE A 137 -40.31 -30.90 12.93
CA PHE A 137 -40.52 -32.13 12.17
C PHE A 137 -40.45 -33.37 13.08
N THR A 138 -39.44 -33.43 13.94
CA THR A 138 -39.25 -34.52 14.91
C THR A 138 -40.41 -34.57 15.91
N GLY A 139 -40.84 -33.42 16.43
CA GLY A 139 -41.98 -33.31 17.34
C GLY A 139 -43.30 -33.75 16.70
N ARG A 140 -43.58 -33.33 15.46
CA ARG A 140 -44.77 -33.78 14.70
C ARG A 140 -44.74 -35.28 14.44
N PHE A 141 -43.59 -35.84 14.07
CA PHE A 141 -43.44 -37.27 13.84
C PHE A 141 -43.67 -38.08 15.12
N ALA A 142 -43.10 -37.63 16.24
CA ALA A 142 -43.30 -38.25 17.55
C ALA A 142 -44.77 -38.18 18.01
N ALA A 143 -45.43 -37.03 17.85
CA ALA A 143 -46.84 -36.85 18.19
C ALA A 143 -47.76 -37.76 17.35
N ARG A 144 -47.49 -37.90 16.04
CA ARG A 144 -48.24 -38.81 15.17
C ARG A 144 -48.05 -40.27 15.59
N ARG A 145 -46.82 -40.68 15.89
CA ARG A 145 -46.50 -42.03 16.42
C ARG A 145 -47.19 -42.34 17.74
N ALA A 146 -47.35 -41.34 18.61
CA ALA A 146 -48.04 -41.51 19.88
C ALA A 146 -49.56 -41.67 19.66
N ALA A 147 -50.17 -40.85 18.79
CA ALA A 147 -51.59 -40.95 18.45
C ALA A 147 -51.95 -42.29 17.78
N GLU A 148 -51.09 -42.83 16.92
CA GLU A 148 -51.27 -44.15 16.31
C GLU A 148 -51.20 -45.30 17.34
N LYS A 149 -50.50 -45.12 18.47
CA LYS A 149 -50.44 -46.12 19.55
C LYS A 149 -51.62 -46.09 20.51
N ASP A 150 -52.28 -44.94 20.67
CA ASP A 150 -53.46 -44.81 21.55
C ASP A 150 -54.79 -45.14 20.83
N GLY A 151 -54.81 -45.16 19.50
CA GLY A 151 -55.99 -45.56 18.71
C GLY A 151 -56.18 -47.08 18.51
N ASP A 152 -55.25 -47.90 18.98
CA ASP A 152 -55.27 -49.38 18.88
C ASP A 152 -55.61 -50.06 20.23
N LYS A 153 -56.30 -49.34 21.12
CA LYS A 153 -56.88 -49.82 22.39
C LYS A 153 -58.38 -49.62 22.39
#